data_AF-A0A418NMI5-F1
#
_entry.id   AF-A0A418NMI5-F1
#
_cell.length_a   1.000
_cell.length_b   1.000
_cell.length_c   1.000
_cell.angle_alpha   90.00
_cell.angle_beta   90.00
_cell.angle_gamma   90.00
#
_symmetry.space_group_name_H-M   'P 1'
#
loop_
_entity.id
_entity.type
_entity.pdbx_description
1 polymer ?
#
loop_
_entity_poly.entity_id
_entity_poly.type
_entity_poly.pdbx_seq_one_letter_code
_entity_poly.pdbx_strand_id
1 'polypeptide(L)'
;MVAPGSDLDHAKPSLIGERLAEMALQDFAEFFLPGYELVIPLTVGDSSSHASAKSRGQERWIAISRDMAQHEISDPATFLFHVLIVGHEIAHVVHEHVFAGEQDAKDHSALEFWADFYGAKVTMTLITFGDRICESLAAFVEHADEGKTRLAFLGEAVDMMIAGGVYDTHPRYPQPLVRAGLISNGVTSFLRQNMGDSFSPDMYVSIFSAIMGGPSTQDLIRSDAFKTDYSFEPIERLQQWHRRIQGDRVAITSHFRLNLLPYLHTTFDQSEDERVISKARRLKELQEAGFLPGVTLDDL
;
A
#
# COMPACT_ATOMS: atom_id res chain seq x y z
N MET A 1 33.56 15.46 42.76
CA MET A 1 33.83 15.70 41.33
C MET A 1 32.99 14.71 40.55
N VAL A 2 31.89 15.17 39.98
CA VAL A 2 31.02 14.38 39.09
C VAL A 2 31.54 14.66 37.68
N ALA A 3 31.87 13.61 36.94
CA ALA A 3 32.30 13.73 35.55
C ALA A 3 31.14 14.29 34.70
N PRO A 4 31.37 15.24 33.79
CA PRO A 4 30.36 15.69 32.87
C PRO A 4 30.06 14.54 31.90
N GLY A 5 28.80 14.12 31.85
CA GLY A 5 28.31 13.15 30.88
C GLY A 5 28.58 13.67 29.47
N SER A 6 29.22 12.84 28.65
CA SER A 6 29.25 13.06 27.22
C SER A 6 27.82 12.92 26.71
N ASP A 7 27.21 14.04 26.33
CA ASP A 7 26.14 14.04 25.33
C ASP A 7 26.75 13.43 24.08
N LEU A 8 26.61 12.10 23.95
CA LEU A 8 26.70 11.45 22.65
C LEU A 8 25.48 11.97 21.90
N ASP A 9 25.72 12.99 21.10
CA ASP A 9 24.80 13.51 20.10
C ASP A 9 24.44 12.33 19.20
N HIS A 10 23.38 11.61 19.55
CA HIS A 10 22.84 10.51 18.77
C HIS A 10 22.27 11.16 17.50
N ALA A 11 23.14 11.29 16.50
CA ALA A 11 22.79 11.88 15.22
C ALA A 11 21.52 11.19 14.71
N LYS A 12 20.48 11.99 14.45
CA LYS A 12 19.23 11.47 13.92
C LYS A 12 19.52 10.69 12.63
N PRO A 13 18.91 9.50 12.44
CA PRO A 13 19.06 8.79 11.19
C PRO A 13 18.58 9.70 10.04
N SER A 14 19.35 9.73 8.95
CA SER A 14 19.01 10.44 7.72
C SER A 14 19.23 9.49 6.55
N LEU A 15 18.26 9.45 5.65
CA LEU A 15 18.23 8.61 4.45
C LEU A 15 17.66 9.45 3.31
N ILE A 16 18.15 9.24 2.08
CA ILE A 16 17.53 9.88 0.90
C ILE A 16 16.54 8.93 0.24
N GLY A 17 15.51 9.49 -0.41
CA GLY A 17 14.44 8.71 -1.03
C GLY A 17 14.91 7.70 -2.07
N GLU A 18 15.94 8.00 -2.86
CA GLU A 18 16.53 7.05 -3.81
C GLU A 18 17.03 5.79 -3.09
N ARG A 19 17.80 5.98 -2.01
CA ARG A 19 18.36 4.86 -1.26
C ARG A 19 17.27 4.03 -0.60
N LEU A 20 16.22 4.67 -0.08
CA LEU A 20 15.07 3.96 0.48
C LEU A 20 14.35 3.12 -0.59
N ALA A 21 14.15 3.66 -1.79
CA ALA A 21 13.54 2.93 -2.89
C ALA A 21 14.39 1.72 -3.32
N GLU A 22 15.72 1.87 -3.41
CA GLU A 22 16.62 0.74 -3.68
C GLU A 22 16.49 -0.37 -2.63
N MET A 23 16.45 0.00 -1.34
CA MET A 23 16.31 -0.96 -0.24
C MET A 23 14.99 -1.70 -0.31
N ALA A 24 13.89 -0.99 -0.61
CA ALA A 24 12.57 -1.60 -0.77
C ALA A 24 12.54 -2.60 -1.93
N LEU A 25 13.17 -2.27 -3.08
CA LEU A 25 13.22 -3.16 -4.23
C LEU A 25 14.14 -4.37 -4.01
N GLN A 26 15.22 -4.21 -3.25
CA GLN A 26 16.09 -5.31 -2.84
C GLN A 26 15.35 -6.28 -1.90
N ASP A 27 14.71 -5.77 -0.85
CA ASP A 27 13.90 -6.59 0.06
C ASP A 27 12.76 -7.28 -0.69
N PHE A 28 12.10 -6.57 -1.61
CA PHE A 28 11.03 -7.15 -2.41
C PHE A 28 11.51 -8.29 -3.32
N ALA A 29 12.69 -8.17 -3.94
CA ALA A 29 13.27 -9.25 -4.74
C ALA A 29 13.53 -10.52 -3.89
N GLU A 30 13.87 -10.34 -2.61
CA GLU A 30 14.10 -11.44 -1.65
C GLU A 30 12.79 -12.11 -1.19
N PHE A 31 11.62 -11.55 -1.51
CA PHE A 31 10.32 -12.20 -1.25
C PHE A 31 10.00 -13.38 -2.17
N PHE A 32 10.86 -13.64 -3.15
CA PHE A 32 10.73 -14.74 -4.10
C PHE A 32 11.58 -15.95 -3.68
N LEU A 33 11.28 -17.10 -4.30
CA LEU A 33 12.10 -18.30 -4.18
C LEU A 33 13.48 -18.05 -4.83
N PRO A 34 14.56 -18.62 -4.29
CA PRO A 34 15.90 -18.47 -4.88
C PRO A 34 15.94 -18.87 -6.35
N GLY A 35 16.50 -18.02 -7.21
CA GLY A 35 16.57 -18.21 -8.66
C GLY A 35 15.31 -17.77 -9.44
N TYR A 36 14.27 -17.28 -8.75
CA TYR A 36 13.04 -16.75 -9.34
C TYR A 36 12.79 -15.30 -8.91
N GLU A 37 13.83 -14.59 -8.49
CA GLU A 37 13.74 -13.24 -7.98
C GLU A 37 13.21 -12.28 -9.04
N LEU A 38 12.19 -11.50 -8.66
CA LEU A 38 11.77 -10.37 -9.46
C LEU A 38 12.64 -9.15 -9.14
N VAL A 39 13.70 -8.98 -9.93
CA VAL A 39 14.53 -7.77 -9.88
C VAL A 39 13.87 -6.66 -10.68
N ILE A 40 13.48 -5.59 -9.99
CA ILE A 40 12.88 -4.40 -10.59
C ILE A 40 13.95 -3.29 -10.61
N PRO A 41 14.47 -2.87 -11.78
CA PRO A 41 15.41 -1.76 -11.86
C PRO A 41 14.78 -0.45 -11.38
N LEU A 42 15.59 0.38 -10.73
CA LEU A 42 15.25 1.74 -10.34
C LEU A 42 15.94 2.75 -11.27
N THR A 43 15.22 3.77 -11.71
CA THR A 43 15.81 4.90 -12.44
C THR A 43 15.38 6.23 -11.80
N VAL A 44 16.30 7.19 -11.72
CA VAL A 44 15.98 8.56 -11.31
C VAL A 44 15.90 9.47 -12.53
N GLY A 45 14.81 10.21 -12.66
CA GLY A 45 14.63 11.10 -13.80
C GLY A 45 13.40 12.00 -13.70
N ASP A 46 13.06 12.62 -14.83
CA ASP A 46 11.91 13.52 -14.91
C ASP A 46 10.65 12.68 -15.07
N SER A 47 10.10 12.24 -13.95
CA SER A 47 8.76 11.66 -13.88
C SER A 47 7.74 12.78 -13.69
N SER A 48 6.61 12.72 -14.39
CA SER A 48 5.49 13.66 -14.21
C SER A 48 4.79 13.51 -12.86
N SER A 49 5.12 12.45 -12.12
CA SER A 49 4.64 12.08 -10.78
C SER A 49 5.83 11.76 -9.88
N HIS A 50 5.60 11.59 -8.57
CA HIS A 50 6.65 11.20 -7.62
C HIS A 50 7.34 9.89 -7.99
N ALA A 51 6.58 8.89 -8.43
CA ALA A 51 7.09 7.67 -9.00
C ALA A 51 6.16 7.17 -10.11
N SER A 52 6.66 6.25 -10.95
CA SER A 52 5.86 5.57 -11.97
C SER A 52 6.53 4.27 -12.40
N ALA A 53 5.75 3.20 -12.40
CA ALA A 53 6.08 1.93 -13.02
C ALA A 53 6.02 2.06 -14.55
N LYS A 54 7.07 1.59 -15.22
CA LYS A 54 7.25 1.71 -16.67
C LYS A 54 7.52 0.34 -17.28
N SER A 55 7.26 0.23 -18.58
CA SER A 55 7.61 -0.94 -19.36
C SER A 55 8.10 -0.56 -20.76
N ARG A 56 8.93 -1.44 -21.34
CA ARG A 56 9.33 -1.40 -22.75
C ARG A 56 9.59 -2.81 -23.24
N GLY A 57 8.72 -3.31 -24.12
CA GLY A 57 8.80 -4.71 -24.54
C GLY A 57 8.52 -5.64 -23.36
N GLN A 58 9.50 -6.44 -22.96
CA GLN A 58 9.42 -7.33 -21.79
C GLN A 58 10.08 -6.74 -20.54
N GLU A 59 10.77 -5.61 -20.68
CA GLU A 59 11.43 -4.94 -19.56
C GLU A 59 10.43 -4.10 -18.77
N ARG A 60 10.60 -4.08 -17.46
CA ARG A 60 9.82 -3.28 -16.51
C ARG A 60 10.75 -2.68 -15.47
N TRP A 61 10.50 -1.43 -15.08
CA TRP A 61 11.30 -0.71 -14.10
C TRP A 61 10.43 0.30 -13.36
N ILE A 62 10.92 0.81 -12.24
CA ILE A 62 10.29 1.91 -11.51
C ILE A 62 11.15 3.15 -11.71
N ALA A 63 10.51 4.25 -12.11
CA ALA A 63 11.14 5.55 -12.20
C ALA A 63 10.66 6.43 -11.05
N ILE A 64 11.58 7.04 -10.31
CA ILE A 64 11.26 8.05 -9.29
C ILE A 64 11.69 9.44 -9.76
N SER A 65 10.96 10.48 -9.34
CA SER A 65 11.30 11.86 -9.63
C SER A 65 12.60 12.26 -8.94
N ARG A 66 13.32 13.25 -9.49
CA ARG A 66 14.52 13.82 -8.84
C ARG A 66 14.20 14.35 -7.45
N ASP A 67 13.04 14.99 -7.29
CA ASP A 67 12.60 15.55 -6.01
C ASP A 67 12.42 14.44 -4.97
N MET A 68 11.76 13.32 -5.34
CA MET A 68 11.61 12.17 -4.44
C MET A 68 12.95 11.50 -4.16
N ALA A 69 13.82 11.35 -5.17
CA ALA A 69 15.14 10.74 -5.03
C ALA A 69 16.03 11.50 -4.03
N GLN A 70 15.97 12.83 -4.06
CA GLN A 70 16.77 13.73 -3.24
C GLN A 70 16.11 14.12 -1.91
N HIS A 71 14.84 13.73 -1.69
CA HIS A 71 14.12 14.07 -0.48
C HIS A 71 14.78 13.40 0.73
N GLU A 72 15.16 14.22 1.72
CA GLU A 72 15.70 13.76 2.98
C GLU A 72 14.57 13.19 3.86
N ILE A 73 14.74 11.95 4.29
CA ILE A 73 13.86 11.24 5.21
C ILE A 73 14.45 11.41 6.60
N SER A 74 13.73 12.15 7.45
CA SER A 74 14.17 12.51 8.79
C SER A 74 13.26 11.99 9.92
N ASP A 75 12.14 11.35 9.57
CA ASP A 75 11.15 10.86 10.51
C ASP A 75 10.38 9.63 9.96
N PRO A 76 9.69 8.85 10.83
CA PRO A 76 8.96 7.65 10.40
C PRO A 76 7.80 7.90 9.43
N ALA A 77 7.11 9.06 9.51
CA ALA A 77 6.00 9.35 8.60
C ALA A 77 6.52 9.64 7.19
N THR A 78 7.59 10.43 7.06
CA THR A 78 8.28 10.66 5.78
C THR A 78 8.85 9.36 5.22
N PHE A 79 9.36 8.46 6.06
CA PHE A 79 9.79 7.13 5.64
C PHE A 79 8.62 6.32 5.04
N LEU A 80 7.52 6.19 5.78
CA LEU A 80 6.35 5.42 5.34
C LEU A 80 5.69 6.03 4.10
N PHE A 81 5.71 7.36 3.95
CA PHE A 81 5.26 8.06 2.74
C PHE A 81 5.98 7.55 1.48
N HIS A 82 7.31 7.46 1.52
CA HIS A 82 8.07 6.94 0.39
C HIS A 82 7.82 5.45 0.16
N VAL A 83 7.78 4.64 1.23
CA VAL A 83 7.53 3.20 1.08
C VAL A 83 6.13 2.92 0.52
N LEU A 84 5.11 3.71 0.87
CA LEU A 84 3.78 3.61 0.28
C LEU A 84 3.79 3.89 -1.23
N ILE A 85 4.48 4.94 -1.68
CA ILE A 85 4.63 5.24 -3.11
C ILE A 85 5.35 4.10 -3.83
N VAL A 86 6.48 3.61 -3.29
CA VAL A 86 7.22 2.49 -3.90
C VAL A 86 6.39 1.21 -3.90
N GLY A 87 5.65 0.93 -2.83
CA GLY A 87 4.73 -0.21 -2.72
C GLY A 87 3.64 -0.18 -3.78
N HIS A 88 3.06 1.00 -4.04
CA HIS A 88 2.10 1.23 -5.12
C HIS A 88 2.72 0.92 -6.49
N GLU A 89 3.93 1.39 -6.78
CA GLU A 89 4.58 1.09 -8.06
C GLU A 89 4.95 -0.40 -8.21
N ILE A 90 5.38 -1.06 -7.13
CA ILE A 90 5.58 -2.51 -7.12
C ILE A 90 4.26 -3.22 -7.45
N ALA A 91 3.12 -2.74 -6.94
CA ALA A 91 1.81 -3.30 -7.25
C ALA A 91 1.51 -3.29 -8.74
N HIS A 92 1.82 -2.18 -9.44
CA HIS A 92 1.69 -2.11 -10.90
C HIS A 92 2.58 -3.12 -11.62
N VAL A 93 3.83 -3.28 -11.16
CA VAL A 93 4.78 -4.21 -11.77
C VAL A 93 4.33 -5.67 -11.62
N VAL A 94 3.94 -6.09 -10.41
CA VAL A 94 3.61 -7.50 -10.11
C VAL A 94 2.25 -7.92 -10.63
N HIS A 95 1.34 -6.96 -10.84
CA HIS A 95 0.07 -7.21 -11.51
C HIS A 95 0.14 -6.97 -13.01
N GLU A 96 1.31 -6.63 -13.58
CA GLU A 96 1.48 -6.40 -15.01
C GLU A 96 0.64 -5.21 -15.55
N HIS A 97 0.23 -4.27 -14.69
CA HIS A 97 -0.56 -3.08 -15.09
C HIS A 97 0.19 -2.23 -16.13
N VAL A 98 1.52 -2.24 -16.08
CA VAL A 98 2.40 -1.55 -17.04
C VAL A 98 2.28 -2.07 -18.48
N PHE A 99 1.62 -3.21 -18.71
CA PHE A 99 1.40 -3.79 -20.03
C PHE A 99 -0.05 -3.60 -20.54
N ALA A 100 -0.88 -2.87 -19.79
CA ALA A 100 -2.29 -2.70 -20.12
C ALA A 100 -2.55 -1.90 -21.42
N GLY A 101 -1.52 -1.25 -21.98
CA GLY A 101 -1.62 -0.44 -23.20
C GLY A 101 -2.45 0.84 -23.00
N GLU A 102 -2.99 1.37 -24.09
CA GLU A 102 -3.95 2.48 -24.00
C GLU A 102 -5.28 1.97 -23.44
N GLN A 103 -5.68 2.53 -22.30
CA GLN A 103 -6.93 2.20 -21.62
C GLN A 103 -7.86 3.40 -21.58
N ASP A 104 -9.16 3.15 -21.46
CA ASP A 104 -10.10 4.20 -21.09
C ASP A 104 -9.83 4.68 -19.64
N ALA A 105 -10.37 5.84 -19.28
CA ALA A 105 -10.11 6.44 -17.98
C ALA A 105 -10.64 5.59 -16.80
N LYS A 106 -11.71 4.82 -17.01
CA LYS A 106 -12.31 3.98 -15.97
C LYS A 106 -11.50 2.73 -15.71
N ASP A 107 -10.99 2.10 -16.77
CA ASP A 107 -10.09 0.96 -16.67
C ASP A 107 -8.78 1.36 -15.98
N HIS A 108 -8.22 2.51 -16.33
CA HIS A 108 -7.04 3.05 -15.65
C HIS A 108 -7.34 3.28 -14.16
N SER A 109 -8.45 3.96 -13.83
CA SER A 109 -8.87 4.20 -12.45
C SER A 109 -9.06 2.91 -11.64
N ALA A 110 -9.58 1.85 -12.27
CA ALA A 110 -9.71 0.54 -11.64
C ALA A 110 -8.34 -0.11 -11.34
N LEU A 111 -7.34 0.03 -12.22
CA LEU A 111 -5.99 -0.46 -11.96
C LEU A 111 -5.29 0.30 -10.83
N GLU A 112 -5.47 1.62 -10.80
CA GLU A 112 -4.97 2.50 -9.73
C GLU A 112 -5.60 2.19 -8.37
N PHE A 113 -6.92 1.92 -8.37
CA PHE A 113 -7.66 1.45 -7.20
C PHE A 113 -7.01 0.21 -6.58
N TRP A 114 -6.61 -0.75 -7.42
CA TRP A 114 -5.91 -1.94 -6.92
C TRP A 114 -4.49 -1.66 -6.49
N ALA A 115 -3.76 -0.80 -7.21
CA ALA A 115 -2.40 -0.47 -6.90
C ALA A 115 -2.28 0.20 -5.52
N ASP A 116 -3.23 1.05 -5.11
CA ASP A 116 -3.28 1.59 -3.75
C ASP A 116 -3.53 0.47 -2.71
N PHE A 117 -4.56 -0.34 -2.91
CA PHE A 117 -4.90 -1.44 -1.98
C PHE A 117 -3.75 -2.44 -1.82
N TYR A 118 -3.22 -2.94 -2.93
CA TYR A 118 -2.15 -3.93 -2.93
C TYR A 118 -0.81 -3.30 -2.55
N GLY A 119 -0.56 -2.05 -2.96
CA GLY A 119 0.64 -1.31 -2.58
C GLY A 119 0.75 -1.15 -1.07
N ALA A 120 -0.36 -0.90 -0.37
CA ALA A 120 -0.37 -0.93 1.09
C ALA A 120 0.01 -2.31 1.66
N LYS A 121 -0.43 -3.41 1.05
CA LYS A 121 0.00 -4.77 1.46
C LYS A 121 1.49 -5.00 1.21
N VAL A 122 2.04 -4.51 0.10
CA VAL A 122 3.48 -4.53 -0.18
C VAL A 122 4.23 -3.77 0.90
N THR A 123 3.83 -2.53 1.20
CA THR A 123 4.42 -1.70 2.26
C THR A 123 4.42 -2.43 3.60
N MET A 124 3.27 -2.98 4.02
CA MET A 124 3.18 -3.72 5.27
C MET A 124 4.07 -4.97 5.29
N THR A 125 4.20 -5.65 4.15
CA THR A 125 5.09 -6.82 4.02
C THR A 125 6.56 -6.39 4.11
N LEU A 126 6.95 -5.30 3.46
CA LEU A 126 8.31 -4.73 3.53
C LEU A 126 8.69 -4.35 4.96
N ILE A 127 7.84 -3.61 5.68
CA ILE A 127 8.16 -3.18 7.05
C ILE A 127 8.11 -4.31 8.09
N THR A 128 7.54 -5.47 7.73
CA THR A 128 7.42 -6.63 8.63
C THR A 128 8.48 -7.70 8.33
N PHE A 129 8.80 -7.94 7.06
CA PHE A 129 9.63 -9.06 6.62
C PHE A 129 10.82 -8.66 5.73
N GLY A 130 10.91 -7.39 5.30
CA GLY A 130 12.07 -6.90 4.57
C GLY A 130 13.16 -6.49 5.56
N ASP A 131 14.30 -7.16 5.52
CA ASP A 131 15.38 -6.96 6.50
C ASP A 131 15.84 -5.49 6.52
N ARG A 132 16.12 -4.91 5.34
CA ARG A 132 16.66 -3.55 5.21
C ARG A 132 15.62 -2.49 5.61
N ILE A 133 14.38 -2.66 5.16
CA ILE A 133 13.29 -1.72 5.44
C ILE A 133 12.88 -1.78 6.91
N CYS A 134 12.77 -2.98 7.49
CA CYS A 134 12.42 -3.16 8.89
C CYS A 134 13.47 -2.56 9.82
N GLU A 135 14.76 -2.86 9.60
CA GLU A 135 15.87 -2.31 10.38
C GLU A 135 15.91 -0.77 10.29
N SER A 136 15.75 -0.23 9.08
CA SER A 136 15.78 1.22 8.87
C SER A 136 14.61 1.91 9.56
N LEU A 137 13.39 1.39 9.41
CA LEU A 137 12.22 1.95 10.08
C LEU A 137 12.37 1.90 11.61
N ALA A 138 12.92 0.81 12.15
CA ALA A 138 13.18 0.70 13.58
C ALA A 138 14.09 1.84 14.08
N ALA A 139 15.16 2.15 13.36
CA ALA A 139 16.05 3.26 13.70
C ALA A 139 15.32 4.62 13.73
N PHE A 140 14.41 4.89 12.78
CA PHE A 140 13.61 6.12 12.81
C PHE A 140 12.61 6.15 13.97
N VAL A 141 11.97 5.01 14.28
CA VAL A 141 10.96 4.91 15.35
C VAL A 141 11.59 5.05 16.74
N GLU A 142 12.79 4.51 16.96
CA GLU A 142 13.52 4.65 18.22
C GLU A 142 13.84 6.10 18.58
N HIS A 143 13.96 6.98 17.57
CA HIS A 143 14.27 8.40 17.74
C HIS A 143 13.04 9.30 17.61
N ALA A 144 11.85 8.73 17.46
CA ALA A 144 10.60 9.47 17.30
C ALA A 144 9.96 9.83 18.64
N ASP A 145 9.00 10.76 18.62
CA ASP A 145 8.29 11.23 19.81
C ASP A 145 7.69 10.06 20.61
N GLU A 146 8.03 10.01 21.91
CA GLU A 146 7.49 9.04 22.86
C GLU A 146 5.95 9.12 22.89
N GLY A 147 5.27 8.11 22.34
CA GLY A 147 3.81 7.96 22.44
C GLY A 147 3.07 7.76 21.13
N LYS A 148 3.70 8.00 19.96
CA LYS A 148 3.08 7.67 18.67
C LYS A 148 3.27 6.19 18.32
N THR A 149 2.21 5.58 17.78
CA THR A 149 2.26 4.20 17.27
C THR A 149 2.70 4.17 15.81
N ARG A 150 3.16 3.02 15.31
CA ARG A 150 3.44 2.83 13.88
C ARG A 150 2.23 3.12 12.99
N LEU A 151 1.01 2.84 13.48
CA LEU A 151 -0.23 3.17 12.78
C LEU A 151 -0.46 4.68 12.69
N ALA A 152 -0.10 5.45 13.72
CA ALA A 152 -0.20 6.92 13.68
C ALA A 152 0.73 7.51 12.61
N PHE A 153 1.99 7.05 12.54
CA PHE A 153 2.92 7.48 11.48
C PHE A 153 2.44 7.08 10.08
N LEU A 154 1.76 5.94 9.95
CA LEU A 154 1.15 5.54 8.68
C LEU A 154 0.01 6.47 8.28
N GLY A 155 -0.81 6.93 9.23
CA GLY A 155 -1.83 7.94 8.99
C GLY A 155 -1.26 9.30 8.60
N GLU A 156 -0.18 9.72 9.25
CA GLU A 156 0.56 10.94 8.86
C GLU A 156 1.13 10.83 7.44
N ALA A 157 1.69 9.68 7.07
CA ALA A 157 2.16 9.42 5.71
C ALA A 157 1.03 9.50 4.66
N VAL A 158 -0.17 9.00 4.98
CA VAL A 158 -1.35 9.13 4.11
C VAL A 158 -1.81 10.58 4.01
N ASP A 159 -1.79 11.32 5.11
CA ASP A 159 -2.10 12.75 5.08
C ASP A 159 -1.12 13.53 4.19
N MET A 160 0.18 13.19 4.24
CA MET A 160 1.19 13.75 3.35
C MET A 160 0.93 13.45 1.86
N MET A 161 0.40 12.27 1.52
CA MET A 161 0.03 11.95 0.13
C MET A 161 -1.09 12.86 -0.38
N ILE A 162 -2.06 13.18 0.48
CA ILE A 162 -3.16 14.10 0.14
C ILE A 162 -2.64 15.55 0.09
N ALA A 163 -1.98 16.01 1.16
CA ALA A 163 -1.49 17.38 1.28
C ALA A 163 -0.43 17.74 0.22
N GLY A 164 0.43 16.78 -0.12
CA GLY A 164 1.50 16.92 -1.11
C GLY A 164 1.03 16.77 -2.56
N GLY A 165 -0.26 16.50 -2.80
CA GLY A 165 -0.81 16.36 -4.15
C GLY A 165 -0.45 15.06 -4.87
N VAL A 166 0.05 14.04 -4.14
CA VAL A 166 0.23 12.68 -4.70
C VAL A 166 -1.13 12.09 -5.09
N TYR A 167 -2.14 12.33 -4.25
CA TYR A 167 -3.53 11.97 -4.53
C TYR A 167 -4.25 13.19 -5.10
N ASP A 168 -4.04 13.46 -6.38
CA ASP A 168 -4.71 14.53 -7.11
C ASP A 168 -6.11 14.13 -7.60
N THR A 169 -6.95 15.13 -7.86
CA THR A 169 -8.28 14.91 -8.44
C THR A 169 -8.15 14.90 -9.97
N HIS A 170 -7.99 13.71 -10.55
CA HIS A 170 -7.98 13.53 -12.00
C HIS A 170 -8.90 12.35 -12.41
N PRO A 171 -9.63 12.42 -13.54
CA PRO A 171 -10.59 11.36 -13.92
C PRO A 171 -10.01 9.96 -14.12
N ARG A 172 -8.69 9.86 -14.25
CA ARG A 172 -7.97 8.58 -14.35
C ARG A 172 -7.64 7.97 -12.99
N TYR A 173 -7.71 8.71 -11.90
CA TYR A 173 -7.41 8.19 -10.55
C TYR A 173 -8.68 8.11 -9.72
N PRO A 174 -8.75 7.17 -8.76
CA PRO A 174 -9.80 7.20 -7.73
C PRO A 174 -9.71 8.51 -6.94
N GLN A 175 -10.84 8.95 -6.38
CA GLN A 175 -10.87 10.16 -5.55
C GLN A 175 -9.93 10.00 -4.34
N PRO A 176 -9.26 11.07 -3.86
CA PRO A 176 -8.26 10.96 -2.79
C PRO A 176 -8.75 10.25 -1.52
N LEU A 177 -10.01 10.50 -1.11
CA LEU A 177 -10.60 9.82 0.05
C LEU A 177 -10.77 8.31 -0.16
N VAL A 178 -11.09 7.89 -1.39
CA VAL A 178 -11.15 6.47 -1.77
C VAL A 178 -9.76 5.86 -1.69
N ARG A 179 -8.73 6.55 -2.21
CA ARG A 179 -7.33 6.10 -2.16
C ARG A 179 -6.86 5.89 -0.72
N ALA A 180 -7.11 6.84 0.18
CA ALA A 180 -6.84 6.68 1.61
C ALA A 180 -7.58 5.48 2.23
N GLY A 181 -8.87 5.30 1.88
CA GLY A 181 -9.64 4.13 2.28
C GLY A 181 -9.06 2.81 1.76
N LEU A 182 -8.49 2.79 0.57
CA LEU A 182 -7.82 1.62 -0.01
C LEU A 182 -6.54 1.27 0.73
N ILE A 183 -5.76 2.26 1.15
CA ILE A 183 -4.61 2.04 2.05
C ILE A 183 -5.10 1.41 3.36
N SER A 184 -6.16 1.94 3.97
CA SER A 184 -6.76 1.36 5.18
C SER A 184 -7.20 -0.10 4.98
N ASN A 185 -7.82 -0.41 3.84
CA ASN A 185 -8.22 -1.76 3.50
C ASN A 185 -7.02 -2.69 3.29
N GLY A 186 -5.95 -2.24 2.63
CA GLY A 186 -4.74 -3.02 2.43
C GLY A 186 -4.02 -3.35 3.74
N VAL A 187 -3.87 -2.35 4.62
CA VAL A 187 -3.29 -2.50 5.96
C VAL A 187 -4.11 -3.48 6.80
N THR A 188 -5.43 -3.31 6.82
CA THR A 188 -6.37 -4.21 7.51
C THR A 188 -6.25 -5.64 6.98
N SER A 189 -6.21 -5.81 5.65
CA SER A 189 -6.05 -7.12 5.02
C SER A 189 -4.74 -7.80 5.41
N PHE A 190 -3.65 -7.04 5.51
CA PHE A 190 -2.36 -7.58 5.93
C PHE A 190 -2.39 -7.99 7.40
N LEU A 191 -2.78 -7.08 8.30
CA LEU A 191 -2.74 -7.31 9.74
C LEU A 191 -3.65 -8.47 10.15
N ARG A 192 -4.83 -8.61 9.52
CA ARG A 192 -5.72 -9.75 9.77
C ARG A 192 -5.05 -11.09 9.48
N GLN A 193 -4.33 -11.19 8.36
CA GLN A 193 -3.62 -12.42 8.01
C GLN A 193 -2.44 -12.66 8.96
N ASN A 194 -1.69 -11.61 9.28
CA ASN A 194 -0.48 -11.71 10.09
C ASN A 194 -0.77 -11.99 11.58
N MET A 195 -1.90 -11.49 12.09
CA MET A 195 -2.29 -11.66 13.50
C MET A 195 -3.22 -12.85 13.73
N GLY A 196 -3.85 -13.38 12.68
CA GLY A 196 -4.78 -14.52 12.76
C GLY A 196 -5.87 -14.27 13.81
N ASP A 197 -6.03 -15.19 14.74
CA ASP A 197 -7.04 -15.12 15.81
C ASP A 197 -6.83 -13.97 16.80
N SER A 198 -5.63 -13.35 16.82
CA SER A 198 -5.38 -12.14 17.61
C SER A 198 -5.95 -10.87 16.95
N PHE A 199 -6.50 -10.99 15.73
CA PHE A 199 -7.11 -9.85 15.05
C PHE A 199 -8.52 -9.54 15.58
N SER A 200 -8.65 -8.47 16.38
CA SER A 200 -9.93 -8.08 16.98
C SER A 200 -10.73 -7.07 16.15
N PRO A 201 -12.07 -7.03 16.30
CA PRO A 201 -12.92 -5.99 15.75
C PRO A 201 -12.43 -4.54 15.97
N ASP A 202 -11.95 -4.21 17.17
CA ASP A 202 -11.49 -2.87 17.51
C ASP A 202 -10.30 -2.41 16.66
N MET A 203 -9.55 -3.34 16.06
CA MET A 203 -8.47 -2.98 15.16
C MET A 203 -8.96 -2.43 13.83
N TYR A 204 -10.14 -2.81 13.34
CA TYR A 204 -10.73 -2.16 12.16
C TYR A 204 -10.90 -0.65 12.41
N VAL A 205 -11.45 -0.28 13.57
CA VAL A 205 -11.62 1.12 13.96
C VAL A 205 -10.26 1.77 14.15
N SER A 206 -9.34 1.11 14.85
CA SER A 206 -8.03 1.68 15.17
C SER A 206 -7.23 2.00 13.90
N ILE A 207 -7.24 1.09 12.91
CA ILE A 207 -6.58 1.29 11.61
C ILE A 207 -7.27 2.42 10.85
N PHE A 208 -8.60 2.37 10.74
CA PHE A 208 -9.36 3.40 10.03
C PHE A 208 -9.16 4.79 10.66
N SER A 209 -9.28 4.91 11.98
CA SER A 209 -9.09 6.16 12.71
C SER A 209 -7.67 6.70 12.61
N ALA A 210 -6.66 5.83 12.62
CA ALA A 210 -5.28 6.26 12.43
C ALA A 210 -5.06 6.81 11.02
N ILE A 211 -5.49 6.07 9.99
CA ILE A 211 -5.27 6.46 8.58
C ILE A 211 -6.10 7.67 8.18
N MET A 212 -7.35 7.73 8.62
CA MET A 212 -8.27 8.81 8.26
C MET A 212 -8.17 10.01 9.21
N GLY A 213 -7.35 9.93 10.26
CA GLY A 213 -7.25 10.94 11.32
C GLY A 213 -6.46 12.19 10.94
N GLY A 214 -5.74 12.18 9.81
CA GLY A 214 -4.94 13.30 9.34
C GLY A 214 -5.79 14.55 8.99
N PRO A 215 -5.26 15.78 9.19
CA PRO A 215 -6.00 17.01 8.90
C PRO A 215 -6.56 17.10 7.47
N SER A 216 -5.75 16.79 6.46
CA SER A 216 -6.13 16.84 5.05
C SER A 216 -7.20 15.79 4.74
N THR A 217 -7.09 14.60 5.35
CA THR A 217 -8.11 13.56 5.22
C THR A 217 -9.44 13.97 5.87
N GLN A 218 -9.38 14.57 7.06
CA GLN A 218 -10.56 15.09 7.76
C GLN A 218 -11.26 16.21 6.98
N ASP A 219 -10.49 17.07 6.30
CA ASP A 219 -11.07 18.12 5.45
C ASP A 219 -11.75 17.53 4.21
N LEU A 220 -11.20 16.48 3.59
CA LEU A 220 -11.88 15.73 2.53
C LEU A 220 -13.17 15.06 3.03
N ILE A 221 -13.15 14.46 4.23
CA ILE A 221 -14.36 13.86 4.82
C ILE A 221 -15.45 14.93 5.01
N ARG A 222 -15.11 16.11 5.51
CA ARG A 222 -16.08 17.20 5.72
C ARG A 222 -16.63 17.78 4.42
N SER A 223 -15.80 17.86 3.38
CA SER A 223 -16.14 18.55 2.12
C SER A 223 -16.66 17.63 1.01
N ASP A 224 -16.33 16.35 1.03
CA ASP A 224 -16.50 15.43 -0.11
C ASP A 224 -17.09 14.05 0.24
N ALA A 225 -17.48 13.77 1.49
CA ALA A 225 -18.02 12.47 1.89
C ALA A 225 -19.20 11.96 1.02
N PHE A 226 -20.01 12.88 0.48
CA PHE A 226 -21.17 12.56 -0.37
C PHE A 226 -20.88 12.57 -1.88
N LYS A 227 -19.68 12.96 -2.32
CA LYS A 227 -19.29 12.95 -3.74
C LYS A 227 -18.55 11.68 -4.16
N THR A 228 -18.24 10.83 -3.19
CA THR A 228 -17.52 9.58 -3.42
C THR A 228 -18.46 8.54 -4.04
N ASP A 229 -18.13 8.07 -5.23
CA ASP A 229 -18.82 6.92 -5.83
C ASP A 229 -18.37 5.63 -5.13
N TYR A 230 -19.31 5.00 -4.42
CA TYR A 230 -19.12 3.71 -3.76
C TYR A 230 -19.61 2.53 -4.62
N SER A 231 -19.75 2.73 -5.94
CA SER A 231 -20.13 1.65 -6.85
C SER A 231 -19.11 0.51 -6.84
N PHE A 232 -19.60 -0.70 -7.11
CA PHE A 232 -18.75 -1.87 -7.29
C PHE A 232 -18.09 -1.92 -8.69
N GLU A 233 -18.40 -0.98 -9.60
CA GLU A 233 -17.90 -0.96 -10.99
C GLU A 233 -16.36 -1.06 -11.05
N PRO A 234 -15.56 -0.30 -10.28
CA PRO A 234 -14.10 -0.42 -10.34
C PRO A 234 -13.59 -1.80 -9.96
N ILE A 235 -14.22 -2.46 -8.98
CA ILE A 235 -13.84 -3.80 -8.50
C ILE A 235 -14.14 -4.85 -9.58
N GLU A 236 -15.30 -4.76 -10.24
CA GLU A 236 -15.66 -5.69 -11.31
C GLU A 236 -14.75 -5.56 -12.53
N ARG A 237 -14.48 -4.33 -12.98
CA ARG A 237 -13.55 -4.05 -14.09
C ARG A 237 -12.16 -4.60 -13.81
N LEU A 238 -11.66 -4.33 -12.61
CA LEU A 238 -10.36 -4.79 -12.17
C LEU A 238 -10.25 -6.32 -12.19
N GLN A 239 -11.24 -7.02 -11.64
CA GLN A 239 -11.25 -8.48 -11.62
C GLN A 239 -11.26 -9.09 -13.02
N GLN A 240 -12.03 -8.51 -13.93
CA GLN A 240 -12.04 -8.93 -15.33
C GLN A 240 -10.68 -8.74 -15.98
N TRP A 241 -10.01 -7.62 -15.69
CA TRP A 241 -8.66 -7.35 -16.17
C TRP A 241 -7.64 -8.35 -15.63
N HIS A 242 -7.60 -8.55 -14.30
CA HIS A 242 -6.64 -9.48 -13.67
C HIS A 242 -6.85 -10.92 -14.11
N ARG A 243 -8.10 -11.39 -14.25
CA ARG A 243 -8.39 -12.73 -14.79
C ARG A 243 -7.90 -12.89 -16.22
N ARG A 244 -8.11 -11.87 -17.06
CA ARG A 244 -7.64 -11.89 -18.46
C ARG A 244 -6.12 -11.96 -18.53
N ILE A 245 -5.43 -11.16 -17.71
CA ILE A 245 -3.97 -11.12 -17.66
C ILE A 245 -3.40 -12.40 -17.06
N GLN A 246 -4.01 -12.93 -16.00
CA GLN A 246 -3.62 -14.23 -15.45
C GLN A 246 -3.74 -15.33 -16.51
N GLY A 247 -4.86 -15.38 -17.25
CA GLY A 247 -5.12 -16.42 -18.25
C GLY A 247 -5.07 -17.81 -17.62
N ASP A 248 -4.36 -18.74 -18.26
CA ASP A 248 -4.19 -20.11 -17.75
C ASP A 248 -3.04 -20.24 -16.72
N ARG A 249 -2.38 -19.14 -16.36
CA ARG A 249 -1.31 -19.15 -15.35
C ARG A 249 -1.90 -19.36 -13.95
N VAL A 250 -1.14 -20.01 -13.08
CA VAL A 250 -1.49 -20.18 -11.65
C VAL A 250 -1.61 -18.83 -10.93
N ALA A 251 -0.80 -17.85 -11.33
CA ALA A 251 -0.80 -16.49 -10.80
C ALA A 251 -0.26 -15.53 -11.87
N ILE A 252 -0.58 -14.23 -11.78
CA ILE A 252 0.04 -13.19 -12.63
C ILE A 252 1.57 -13.16 -12.40
N THR A 253 1.98 -12.91 -11.15
CA THR A 253 3.36 -13.07 -10.70
C THR A 253 3.46 -14.31 -9.79
N SER A 254 4.36 -15.22 -10.13
CA SER A 254 4.55 -16.51 -9.46
C SER A 254 5.82 -16.53 -8.61
N HIS A 255 6.05 -17.63 -7.90
CA HIS A 255 7.29 -17.92 -7.15
C HIS A 255 7.58 -17.03 -5.94
N PHE A 256 6.56 -16.37 -5.37
CA PHE A 256 6.68 -15.85 -4.01
C PHE A 256 7.00 -16.98 -3.01
N ARG A 257 7.76 -16.68 -1.96
CA ARG A 257 7.98 -17.61 -0.85
C ARG A 257 6.65 -17.99 -0.20
N LEU A 258 6.51 -19.24 0.21
CA LEU A 258 5.24 -19.79 0.72
C LEU A 258 4.68 -19.01 1.91
N ASN A 259 5.54 -18.53 2.81
CA ASN A 259 5.13 -17.74 3.98
C ASN A 259 4.63 -16.33 3.62
N LEU A 260 4.86 -15.86 2.39
CA LEU A 260 4.45 -14.54 1.91
C LEU A 260 3.19 -14.58 1.05
N LEU A 261 2.79 -15.76 0.56
CA LEU A 261 1.59 -15.95 -0.25
C LEU A 261 0.29 -15.42 0.41
N PRO A 262 0.06 -15.56 1.74
CA PRO A 262 -1.13 -14.98 2.37
C PRO A 262 -1.25 -13.45 2.20
N TYR A 263 -0.12 -12.77 1.97
CA TYR A 263 -0.05 -11.31 1.84
C TYR A 263 0.06 -10.85 0.39
N LEU A 264 0.83 -11.55 -0.45
CA LEU A 264 1.24 -11.06 -1.77
C LEU A 264 0.87 -12.00 -2.94
N HIS A 265 -0.07 -12.94 -2.76
CA HIS A 265 -0.54 -13.72 -3.90
C HIS A 265 -1.21 -12.82 -4.95
N THR A 266 -1.00 -13.13 -6.23
CA THR A 266 -1.62 -12.46 -7.38
C THR A 266 -2.50 -13.44 -8.16
N THR A 267 -3.39 -14.14 -7.45
CA THR A 267 -4.31 -15.15 -7.99
C THR A 267 -5.75 -14.62 -8.02
N PHE A 268 -6.43 -14.85 -9.14
CA PHE A 268 -7.77 -14.34 -9.45
C PHE A 268 -8.69 -15.44 -10.00
N ASP A 269 -8.37 -16.68 -9.66
CA ASP A 269 -9.06 -17.92 -10.04
C ASP A 269 -10.26 -18.28 -9.15
N GLN A 270 -10.57 -17.45 -8.13
CA GLN A 270 -11.73 -17.66 -7.27
C GLN A 270 -13.02 -17.78 -8.09
N SER A 271 -13.71 -18.89 -7.89
CA SER A 271 -15.06 -19.13 -8.41
C SER A 271 -16.06 -18.14 -7.81
N GLU A 272 -17.20 -17.95 -8.48
CA GLU A 272 -18.24 -17.06 -7.97
C GLU A 272 -18.78 -17.52 -6.61
N ASP A 273 -18.91 -18.82 -6.39
CA ASP A 273 -19.33 -19.39 -5.11
C ASP A 273 -18.36 -19.07 -3.97
N GLU A 274 -17.05 -19.22 -4.20
CA GLU A 274 -16.02 -18.87 -3.20
C GLU A 274 -16.06 -17.38 -2.87
N ARG A 275 -16.35 -16.53 -3.86
CA ARG A 275 -16.51 -15.09 -3.65
C ARG A 275 -17.72 -14.78 -2.79
N VAL A 276 -18.87 -15.41 -3.08
CA VAL A 276 -20.09 -15.26 -2.28
C VAL A 276 -19.86 -15.70 -0.84
N ILE A 277 -19.21 -16.85 -0.63
CA ILE A 277 -18.86 -17.36 0.71
C ILE A 277 -17.91 -16.39 1.44
N SER A 278 -16.89 -15.88 0.74
CA SER A 278 -15.95 -14.90 1.30
C SER A 278 -16.64 -13.58 1.66
N LYS A 279 -17.55 -13.07 0.83
CA LYS A 279 -18.40 -11.88 1.10
C LYS A 279 -19.26 -12.11 2.33
N ALA A 280 -19.97 -13.23 2.40
CA ALA A 280 -20.83 -13.60 3.52
C ALA A 280 -20.08 -13.68 4.86
N ARG A 281 -18.90 -14.31 4.85
CA ARG A 281 -18.04 -14.38 6.05
C ARG A 281 -17.62 -12.99 6.52
N ARG A 282 -17.17 -12.12 5.61
CA ARG A 282 -16.75 -10.74 5.95
C ARG A 282 -17.91 -9.91 6.47
N LEU A 283 -19.10 -10.04 5.87
CA LEU A 283 -20.28 -9.33 6.34
C LEU A 283 -20.63 -9.75 7.77
N LYS A 284 -20.61 -11.06 8.04
CA LYS A 284 -20.84 -11.60 9.38
C LYS A 284 -19.83 -11.07 10.40
N GLU A 285 -18.54 -11.04 10.05
CA GLU A 285 -17.49 -10.46 10.91
C GLU A 285 -17.77 -8.98 11.24
N LEU A 286 -18.17 -8.18 10.25
CA LEU A 286 -18.52 -6.76 10.45
C LEU A 286 -19.80 -6.58 11.27
N GLN A 287 -20.79 -7.47 11.12
CA GLN A 287 -22.01 -7.47 11.93
C GLN A 287 -21.71 -7.83 13.39
N GLU A 288 -20.94 -8.88 13.63
CA GLU A 288 -20.53 -9.32 14.98
C GLU A 288 -19.68 -8.25 15.68
N ALA A 289 -18.92 -7.49 14.91
CA ALA A 289 -18.18 -6.33 15.36
C ALA A 289 -19.04 -5.06 15.62
N GLY A 290 -20.33 -5.08 15.26
CA GLY A 290 -21.24 -3.95 15.44
C GLY A 290 -21.09 -2.82 14.40
N PHE A 291 -20.34 -3.03 13.31
CA PHE A 291 -20.16 -2.02 12.26
C PHE A 291 -21.33 -1.90 11.29
N LEU A 292 -22.13 -2.97 11.15
CA LEU A 292 -23.26 -3.02 10.22
C LEU A 292 -24.54 -3.48 10.93
N PRO A 293 -25.04 -2.72 11.92
CA PRO A 293 -26.25 -3.11 12.63
C PRO A 293 -27.44 -3.13 11.67
N GLY A 294 -27.99 -4.32 11.45
CA GLY A 294 -29.23 -4.52 10.67
C GLY A 294 -29.08 -4.61 9.15
N VAL A 295 -27.86 -4.64 8.60
CA VAL A 295 -27.63 -4.91 7.17
C VAL A 295 -27.58 -6.42 6.95
N THR A 296 -28.38 -6.97 6.04
CA THR A 296 -28.37 -8.38 5.65
C THR A 296 -27.60 -8.60 4.34
N LEU A 297 -27.34 -9.86 3.98
CA LEU A 297 -26.75 -10.21 2.69
C LEU A 297 -27.63 -9.78 1.50
N ASP A 298 -28.96 -9.74 1.71
CA ASP A 298 -29.92 -9.37 0.66
C ASP A 298 -29.94 -7.85 0.40
N ASP A 299 -29.37 -7.05 1.31
CA ASP A 299 -29.26 -5.59 1.18
C ASP A 299 -28.02 -5.15 0.35
N LEU A 300 -27.14 -6.08 -0.07
CA LEU A 300 -25.83 -5.82 -0.67
C LEU A 300 -25.50 -6.67 -1.91
#